data_AF-A0A3C1B4V4-F1
#
_entry.id   AF-A0A3C1B4V4-F1
#
_cell.length_a   1.000
_cell.length_b   1.000
_cell.length_c   1.000
_cell.angle_alpha   90.00
_cell.angle_beta   90.00
_cell.angle_gamma   90.00
#
_symmetry.space_group_name_H-M   'P 1'
#
loop_
_entity.id
_entity.type
_entity.pdbx_description
1 polymer ?
#
loop_
_entity_poly.entity_id
_entity_poly.type
_entity_poly.pdbx_seq_one_letter_code
_entity_poly.pdbx_strand_id
1 'polypeptide(L)'
;LVTLGLNTVLVYRQRQQMLEKISIVINEFFAEAGHDLIRGLRGFIVDLPDLAERLQPDGRWQDSKFNAAINLLEKEPVKVVIDLHELPDLANLFIDKKSQILSLFENPSLLEHDRFTEMLWALYHVHDELRSRDDLLALPASDVLHLSGDIQRAVQLLLIEWLSSMCQLKVRYPYLYSLAVRKCPLGESDVIIKTS
;
A
#
# COMPACT_ATOMS: atom_id res chain seq x y z
N LEU A 1 34.27 0.14 30.59
CA LEU A 1 33.41 1.26 30.13
C LEU A 1 33.48 1.53 28.62
N VAL A 2 34.58 1.21 27.93
CA VAL A 2 34.68 1.34 26.44
C VAL A 2 33.81 0.31 25.68
N THR A 3 33.58 -0.87 26.26
CA THR A 3 32.82 -1.98 25.65
C THR A 3 31.31 -1.71 25.53
N LEU A 4 30.73 -0.89 26.42
CA LEU A 4 29.29 -0.56 26.38
C LEU A 4 28.96 0.47 25.28
N GLY A 5 29.82 1.47 25.05
CA GLY A 5 29.60 2.49 24.02
C GLY A 5 29.75 1.95 22.60
N LEU A 6 30.71 1.04 22.38
CA LEU A 6 30.90 0.38 21.08
C LEU A 6 29.72 -0.51 20.68
N ASN A 7 29.15 -1.26 21.63
CA ASN A 7 27.96 -2.08 21.37
C ASN A 7 26.75 -1.22 20.96
N THR A 8 26.49 -0.10 21.63
CA THR A 8 25.36 0.78 21.28
C THR A 8 25.49 1.37 19.87
N VAL A 9 26.68 1.79 19.48
CA VAL A 9 26.94 2.33 18.12
C VAL A 9 26.79 1.25 17.05
N LEU A 10 27.30 0.04 17.32
CA LEU A 10 27.17 -1.10 16.41
C LEU A 10 25.70 -1.51 16.23
N VAL A 11 24.95 -1.64 17.32
CA VAL A 11 23.51 -1.96 17.29
C VAL A 11 22.73 -0.89 16.55
N TYR A 12 23.02 0.39 16.77
CA TYR A 12 22.39 1.49 16.04
C TYR A 12 22.64 1.39 14.53
N ARG A 13 23.89 1.14 14.11
CA ARG A 13 24.24 0.98 12.70
C ARG A 13 23.55 -0.23 12.05
N GLN A 14 23.50 -1.36 12.75
CA GLN A 14 22.79 -2.56 12.27
C GLN A 14 21.30 -2.27 12.08
N ARG A 15 20.67 -1.56 13.04
CA ARG A 15 19.27 -1.15 12.92
C ARG A 15 19.03 -0.22 11.73
N GLN A 16 19.92 0.73 11.47
CA GLN A 16 19.80 1.63 10.31
C GLN A 16 19.94 0.88 8.97
N GLN A 17 20.87 -0.09 8.88
CA GLN A 17 21.01 -0.94 7.70
C GLN A 17 19.80 -1.85 7.49
N MET A 18 19.21 -2.35 8.57
CA MET A 18 17.99 -3.15 8.55
C MET A 18 16.81 -2.32 8.01
N LEU A 19 16.58 -1.14 8.57
CA LEU A 19 15.54 -0.21 8.12
C LEU A 19 15.71 0.16 6.63
N GLU A 20 16.95 0.36 6.19
CA GLU A 20 17.26 0.59 4.77
C GLU A 20 16.82 -0.54 3.86
N LYS A 21 17.15 -1.79 4.22
CA LYS A 21 16.76 -2.96 3.44
C LYS A 21 15.24 -3.11 3.36
N ILE A 22 14.54 -2.90 4.47
CA ILE A 22 13.08 -2.94 4.51
C ILE A 22 12.51 -1.85 3.60
N SER A 23 12.98 -0.61 3.69
CA SER A 23 12.51 0.46 2.81
C SER A 23 12.65 0.10 1.33
N ILE A 24 13.75 -0.56 0.93
CA ILE A 24 13.94 -1.03 -0.46
C ILE A 24 12.88 -2.06 -0.83
N VAL A 25 12.65 -3.07 0.02
CA VAL A 25 11.65 -4.12 -0.22
C VAL A 25 10.23 -3.55 -0.32
N ILE A 26 9.87 -2.61 0.57
CA ILE A 26 8.57 -1.94 0.52
C ILE A 26 8.41 -1.14 -0.78
N ASN A 27 9.43 -0.40 -1.19
CA ASN A 27 9.39 0.36 -2.43
C ASN A 27 9.28 -0.55 -3.67
N GLU A 28 9.98 -1.69 -3.67
CA GLU A 28 9.88 -2.71 -4.72
C GLU A 28 8.45 -3.27 -4.79
N PHE A 29 7.85 -3.59 -3.65
CA PHE A 29 6.45 -4.01 -3.59
C PHE A 29 5.51 -2.99 -4.24
N PHE A 30 5.67 -1.70 -3.93
CA PHE A 30 4.83 -0.66 -4.52
C PHE A 30 5.04 -0.52 -6.03
N ALA A 31 6.28 -0.67 -6.50
CA ALA A 31 6.60 -0.63 -7.92
C ALA A 31 5.96 -1.79 -8.71
N GLU A 32 5.95 -3.00 -8.15
CA GLU A 32 5.54 -4.23 -8.83
C GLU A 32 4.05 -4.60 -8.63
N ALA A 33 3.47 -4.29 -7.47
CA ALA A 33 2.12 -4.71 -7.09
C ALA A 33 1.30 -3.59 -6.47
N GLY A 34 1.85 -2.84 -5.51
CA GLY A 34 1.09 -1.89 -4.70
C GLY A 34 0.39 -0.80 -5.51
N HIS A 35 1.03 -0.24 -6.55
CA HIS A 35 0.39 0.76 -7.40
C HIS A 35 -0.79 0.20 -8.20
N ASP A 36 -0.68 -1.03 -8.71
CA ASP A 36 -1.77 -1.67 -9.46
C ASP A 36 -2.93 -2.02 -8.55
N LEU A 37 -2.64 -2.50 -7.34
CA LEU A 37 -3.63 -2.75 -6.30
C LEU A 37 -4.37 -1.46 -5.92
N ILE A 38 -3.66 -0.35 -5.69
CA ILE A 38 -4.31 0.94 -5.44
C ILE A 38 -5.23 1.32 -6.62
N ARG A 39 -4.77 1.15 -7.87
CA ARG A 39 -5.58 1.47 -9.06
C ARG A 39 -6.83 0.61 -9.17
N GLY A 40 -6.71 -0.70 -8.99
CA GLY A 40 -7.86 -1.63 -9.04
C GLY A 40 -8.86 -1.38 -7.92
N LEU A 41 -8.41 -0.85 -6.78
CA LEU A 41 -9.28 -0.53 -5.65
C LEU A 41 -9.98 0.84 -5.78
N ARG A 42 -9.62 1.66 -6.77
CA ARG A 42 -10.21 3.02 -6.95
C ARG A 42 -11.71 3.00 -7.19
N GLY A 43 -12.22 2.02 -7.97
CA GLY A 43 -13.64 1.92 -8.31
C GLY A 43 -14.54 1.73 -7.08
N PHE A 44 -13.98 1.18 -6.00
CA PHE A 44 -14.67 0.94 -4.75
C PHE A 44 -14.68 2.15 -3.80
N ILE A 45 -13.91 3.21 -4.07
CA ILE A 45 -13.77 4.36 -3.16
C ILE A 45 -14.83 5.43 -3.49
N VAL A 46 -15.71 5.72 -2.52
CA VAL A 46 -16.87 6.62 -2.72
C VAL A 46 -16.47 8.05 -3.09
N ASP A 47 -15.55 8.63 -2.34
CA ASP A 47 -15.15 10.05 -2.48
C ASP A 47 -13.72 10.14 -3.03
N LEU A 48 -13.40 9.37 -4.09
CA LEU A 48 -12.05 9.27 -4.63
C LEU A 48 -11.41 10.63 -4.99
N PRO A 49 -12.11 11.59 -5.64
CA PRO A 49 -11.51 12.89 -5.96
C PRO A 49 -11.03 13.66 -4.73
N ASP A 50 -11.87 13.74 -3.70
CA ASP A 50 -11.56 14.42 -2.44
C ASP A 50 -10.42 13.71 -1.69
N LEU A 51 -10.43 12.37 -1.70
CA LEU A 51 -9.37 11.57 -1.11
C LEU A 51 -8.04 11.80 -1.86
N ALA A 52 -8.06 11.78 -3.19
CA ALA A 52 -6.88 12.00 -4.02
C ALA A 52 -6.28 13.39 -3.79
N GLU A 53 -7.09 14.45 -3.72
CA GLU A 53 -6.61 15.81 -3.43
C GLU A 53 -5.85 15.89 -2.10
N ARG A 54 -6.34 15.19 -1.07
CA ARG A 54 -5.72 15.19 0.27
C ARG A 54 -4.45 14.35 0.35
N LEU A 55 -4.35 13.30 -0.47
CA LEU A 55 -3.32 12.26 -0.35
C LEU A 55 -2.28 12.26 -1.47
N GLN A 56 -2.45 13.02 -2.55
CA GLN A 56 -1.52 13.02 -3.68
C GLN A 56 -0.25 13.83 -3.38
N PRO A 57 0.92 13.18 -3.21
CA PRO A 57 2.15 13.88 -2.95
C PRO A 57 2.61 14.66 -4.17
N ASP A 58 3.15 15.86 -3.95
CA ASP A 58 3.85 16.63 -4.98
C ASP A 58 5.35 16.78 -4.63
N GLY A 59 6.13 17.41 -5.51
CA GLY A 59 7.56 17.64 -5.28
C GLY A 59 7.89 18.42 -4.00
N ARG A 60 6.94 19.18 -3.46
CA ARG A 60 7.10 20.14 -2.36
C ARG A 60 6.66 19.59 -1.00
N TRP A 61 5.95 18.46 -0.95
CA TRP A 61 5.49 17.83 0.30
C TRP A 61 6.66 17.60 1.27
N GLN A 62 6.58 18.16 2.47
CA GLN A 62 7.54 17.89 3.54
C GLN A 62 7.02 16.74 4.43
N ASP A 63 7.88 16.19 5.28
CA ASP A 63 7.56 15.10 6.22
C ASP A 63 6.31 15.42 7.05
N SER A 64 6.10 16.68 7.45
CA SER A 64 4.91 17.13 8.17
C SER A 64 3.61 16.94 7.38
N LYS A 65 3.63 17.11 6.06
CA LYS A 65 2.48 16.92 5.18
C LYS A 65 2.19 15.42 4.99
N PHE A 66 3.21 14.59 4.85
CA PHE A 66 3.05 13.12 4.85
C PHE A 66 2.43 12.64 6.16
N ASN A 67 2.97 13.08 7.30
CA ASN A 67 2.43 12.71 8.61
C ASN A 67 0.99 13.19 8.79
N ALA A 68 0.63 14.37 8.29
CA ALA A 68 -0.76 14.84 8.34
C ALA A 68 -1.70 13.96 7.50
N ALA A 69 -1.27 13.55 6.30
CA ALA A 69 -2.05 12.66 5.43
C ALA A 69 -2.20 11.24 6.01
N ILE A 70 -1.14 10.70 6.63
CA ILE A 70 -1.19 9.41 7.34
C ILE A 70 -2.11 9.50 8.55
N ASN A 71 -1.97 10.53 9.39
CA ASN A 71 -2.83 10.73 10.57
C ASN A 71 -4.32 10.89 10.21
N LEU A 72 -4.58 11.49 9.05
CA LEU A 72 -5.93 11.62 8.50
C LEU A 72 -6.50 10.24 8.18
N LEU A 73 -5.74 9.41 7.47
CA LEU A 73 -6.12 8.02 7.19
C LEU A 73 -6.32 7.23 8.50
N GLU A 74 -5.44 7.36 9.48
CA GLU A 74 -5.58 6.64 10.76
C GLU A 74 -6.85 7.03 11.55
N LYS A 75 -7.37 8.24 11.35
CA LYS A 75 -8.56 8.75 12.07
C LYS A 75 -9.87 8.59 11.30
N GLU A 76 -9.80 8.70 9.97
CA GLU A 76 -10.95 8.70 9.08
C GLU A 76 -10.87 7.46 8.18
N PRO A 77 -11.75 6.46 8.36
CA PRO A 77 -11.76 5.31 7.48
C PRO A 77 -12.16 5.74 6.06
N VAL A 78 -11.44 5.22 5.07
CA VAL A 78 -11.78 5.35 3.65
C VAL A 78 -13.12 4.68 3.44
N LYS A 79 -14.09 5.42 2.89
CA LYS A 79 -15.41 4.87 2.59
C LYS A 79 -15.33 4.04 1.32
N VAL A 80 -15.79 2.79 1.43
CA VAL A 80 -15.86 1.84 0.33
C VAL A 80 -17.32 1.46 0.06
N VAL A 81 -17.66 1.29 -1.21
CA VAL A 81 -18.91 0.70 -1.69
C VAL A 81 -18.58 -0.40 -2.68
N ILE A 82 -19.26 -1.54 -2.55
CA ILE A 82 -19.11 -2.67 -3.46
C ILE A 82 -20.04 -2.51 -4.65
N ASP A 83 -19.46 -2.48 -5.85
CA ASP A 83 -20.14 -2.87 -7.08
C ASP A 83 -19.77 -4.31 -7.41
N LEU A 84 -20.77 -5.19 -7.46
CA LEU A 84 -20.57 -6.61 -7.79
C LEU A 84 -19.97 -6.79 -9.18
N HIS A 85 -20.21 -5.87 -10.13
CA HIS A 85 -19.69 -5.96 -11.48
C HIS A 85 -18.17 -5.69 -11.56
N GLU A 86 -17.61 -5.00 -10.57
CA GLU A 86 -16.17 -4.72 -10.49
C GLU A 86 -15.39 -5.84 -9.76
N LEU A 87 -16.08 -6.68 -8.98
CA LEU A 87 -15.44 -7.74 -8.19
C LEU A 87 -14.66 -8.77 -9.04
N PRO A 88 -15.13 -9.22 -10.22
CA PRO A 88 -14.36 -10.15 -11.05
C PRO A 88 -13.01 -9.59 -11.50
N ASP A 89 -12.97 -8.31 -11.89
CA ASP A 89 -11.72 -7.65 -12.31
C ASP A 89 -10.77 -7.48 -11.13
N LEU A 90 -11.30 -7.12 -9.96
CA LEU A 90 -10.54 -7.08 -8.73
C LEU A 90 -9.96 -8.46 -8.37
N ALA A 91 -10.76 -9.52 -8.48
CA ALA A 91 -10.32 -10.88 -8.21
C ALA A 91 -9.17 -11.31 -9.14
N ASN A 92 -9.28 -11.03 -10.43
CA ASN A 92 -8.21 -11.31 -11.40
C ASN A 92 -6.92 -10.55 -11.05
N LEU A 93 -7.03 -9.27 -10.69
CA LEU A 93 -5.87 -8.49 -10.23
C LEU A 93 -5.21 -9.11 -8.99
N PHE A 94 -5.98 -9.53 -7.99
CA PHE A 94 -5.43 -10.17 -6.79
C PHE A 94 -4.79 -11.53 -7.10
N ILE A 95 -5.33 -12.29 -8.05
CA ILE A 95 -4.71 -13.54 -8.54
C ILE A 95 -3.34 -13.24 -9.15
N ASP A 96 -3.26 -12.24 -10.02
CA ASP A 96 -2.03 -11.85 -10.69
C ASP A 96 -0.96 -11.34 -9.72
N LYS A 97 -1.37 -10.65 -8.65
CA LYS A 97 -0.46 -10.10 -7.62
C LYS A 97 -0.19 -11.04 -6.44
N LYS A 98 -0.82 -12.22 -6.40
CA LYS A 98 -0.72 -13.18 -5.29
C LYS A 98 0.72 -13.58 -5.00
N SER A 99 1.49 -13.90 -6.05
CA SER A 99 2.86 -14.41 -5.90
C SER A 99 3.78 -13.37 -5.25
N GLN A 100 3.60 -12.10 -5.61
CA GLN A 100 4.34 -10.97 -5.08
C GLN A 100 3.98 -10.76 -3.60
N ILE A 101 2.70 -10.78 -3.25
CA ILE A 101 2.25 -10.68 -1.85
C ILE A 101 2.83 -11.81 -1.00
N LEU A 102 2.73 -13.06 -1.47
CA LEU A 102 3.21 -14.23 -0.73
C LEU A 102 4.73 -14.25 -0.53
N SER A 103 5.50 -13.84 -1.56
CA SER A 103 6.95 -13.79 -1.45
C SER A 103 7.47 -12.86 -0.34
N LEU A 104 6.67 -11.86 0.07
CA LEU A 104 7.04 -10.90 1.11
C LEU A 104 6.87 -11.47 2.53
N PHE A 105 5.96 -12.42 2.73
CA PHE A 105 5.83 -13.13 4.01
C PHE A 105 7.06 -14.00 4.33
N GLU A 106 7.79 -14.42 3.29
CA GLU A 106 9.04 -15.18 3.45
C GLU A 106 10.21 -14.30 3.89
N ASN A 107 10.06 -12.97 3.88
CA ASN A 107 11.12 -12.04 4.27
C ASN A 107 11.12 -11.79 5.79
N PRO A 108 12.07 -12.36 6.55
CA PRO A 108 12.09 -12.24 8.00
C PRO A 108 12.28 -10.78 8.47
N SER A 109 12.87 -9.93 7.62
CA SER A 109 13.04 -8.51 7.95
C SER A 109 11.74 -7.73 7.95
N LEU A 110 10.72 -8.18 7.21
CA LEU A 110 9.40 -7.56 7.21
C LEU A 110 8.54 -7.98 8.40
N LEU A 111 8.78 -9.16 8.96
CA LEU A 111 8.04 -9.67 10.13
C LEU A 111 8.25 -8.83 11.40
N GLU A 112 9.33 -8.04 11.45
CA GLU A 112 9.57 -7.05 12.52
C GLU A 112 8.86 -5.71 12.27
N HIS A 113 8.27 -5.52 11.09
CA HIS A 113 7.48 -4.35 10.71
C HIS A 113 5.99 -4.67 10.77
N ASP A 114 5.41 -4.49 11.96
CA ASP A 114 4.03 -4.85 12.27
C ASP A 114 3.03 -4.29 11.23
N ARG A 115 3.11 -2.99 10.92
CA ARG A 115 2.12 -2.33 10.04
C ARG A 115 2.18 -2.77 8.58
N PHE A 116 3.37 -3.02 8.02
CA PHE A 116 3.48 -3.50 6.64
C PHE A 116 3.02 -4.96 6.52
N THR A 117 3.34 -5.78 7.52
CA THR A 117 2.88 -7.17 7.58
C THR A 117 1.34 -7.22 7.74
N GLU A 118 0.76 -6.36 8.57
CA GLU A 118 -0.71 -6.20 8.68
C GLU A 118 -1.35 -5.80 7.34
N MET A 119 -0.75 -4.88 6.59
CA MET A 119 -1.20 -4.52 5.24
C MET A 119 -1.19 -5.73 4.30
N LEU A 120 -0.10 -6.52 4.29
CA LEU A 120 -0.03 -7.74 3.47
C LEU A 120 -1.10 -8.75 3.84
N TRP A 121 -1.38 -8.94 5.14
CA TRP A 121 -2.47 -9.79 5.61
C TRP A 121 -3.82 -9.30 5.12
N ALA A 122 -4.10 -8.00 5.23
CA ALA A 122 -5.37 -7.44 4.76
C ALA A 122 -5.57 -7.66 3.25
N LEU A 123 -4.51 -7.47 2.44
CA LEU A 123 -4.55 -7.76 1.00
C LEU A 123 -4.76 -9.25 0.71
N TYR A 124 -4.06 -10.12 1.44
CA TYR A 124 -4.21 -11.56 1.29
C TYR A 124 -5.61 -12.03 1.67
N HIS A 125 -6.21 -11.47 2.73
CA HIS A 125 -7.58 -11.76 3.12
C HIS A 125 -8.59 -11.36 2.03
N VAL A 126 -8.45 -10.18 1.41
CA VAL A 126 -9.30 -9.79 0.27
C VAL A 126 -9.15 -10.79 -0.88
N HIS A 127 -7.93 -11.20 -1.21
CA HIS A 127 -7.70 -12.24 -2.22
C HIS A 127 -8.41 -13.56 -1.84
N ASP A 128 -8.30 -14.01 -0.60
CA ASP A 128 -8.86 -15.29 -0.15
C ASP A 128 -10.39 -15.27 -0.16
N GLU A 129 -10.99 -14.18 0.33
CA GLU A 129 -12.42 -13.92 0.29
C GLU A 129 -12.95 -13.90 -1.16
N LEU A 130 -12.29 -13.17 -2.07
CA LEU A 130 -12.72 -13.14 -3.48
C LEU A 130 -12.66 -14.51 -4.15
N ARG A 131 -11.72 -15.37 -3.75
CA ARG A 131 -11.53 -16.71 -4.34
C ARG A 131 -12.37 -17.81 -3.72
N SER A 132 -12.84 -17.63 -2.48
CA SER A 132 -13.66 -18.61 -1.79
C SER A 132 -15.13 -18.58 -2.24
N ARG A 133 -15.51 -17.59 -3.06
CA ARG A 133 -16.87 -17.37 -3.56
C ARG A 133 -17.02 -17.95 -4.98
N ASP A 134 -18.10 -18.71 -5.19
CA ASP A 134 -18.41 -19.33 -6.48
C ASP A 134 -18.93 -18.32 -7.52
N ASP A 135 -19.74 -17.34 -7.09
CA ASP A 135 -20.32 -16.31 -7.95
C ASP A 135 -20.24 -14.92 -7.30
N LEU A 136 -19.32 -14.09 -7.80
CA LEU A 136 -19.11 -12.71 -7.34
C LEU A 136 -20.22 -11.75 -7.81
N LEU A 137 -21.04 -12.14 -8.79
CA LEU A 137 -22.16 -11.34 -9.28
C LEU A 137 -23.45 -11.56 -8.48
N ALA A 138 -23.48 -12.57 -7.60
CA ALA A 138 -24.67 -12.98 -6.87
C ALA A 138 -24.39 -13.22 -5.37
N LEU A 139 -23.76 -12.24 -4.71
CA LEU A 139 -23.46 -12.34 -3.28
C LEU A 139 -24.66 -11.93 -2.40
N PRO A 140 -24.93 -12.65 -1.29
CA PRO A 140 -25.91 -12.21 -0.31
C PRO A 140 -25.44 -10.93 0.39
N ALA A 141 -26.39 -10.14 0.90
CA ALA A 141 -26.10 -8.84 1.49
C ALA A 141 -25.10 -8.88 2.68
N SER A 142 -25.11 -9.97 3.46
CA SER A 142 -24.13 -10.18 4.53
C SER A 142 -22.70 -10.24 3.99
N ASP A 143 -22.50 -10.99 2.91
CA ASP A 143 -21.17 -11.26 2.35
C ASP A 143 -20.63 -10.03 1.65
N VAL A 144 -21.51 -9.23 1.03
CA VAL A 144 -21.17 -7.90 0.50
C VAL A 144 -20.70 -6.98 1.62
N LEU A 145 -21.39 -6.95 2.76
CA LEU A 145 -21.00 -6.12 3.91
C LEU A 145 -19.65 -6.56 4.49
N HIS A 146 -19.42 -7.86 4.62
CA HIS A 146 -18.14 -8.41 5.08
C HIS A 146 -17.00 -8.05 4.13
N LEU A 147 -17.17 -8.32 2.83
CA LEU A 147 -16.17 -8.01 1.80
C LEU A 147 -15.90 -6.50 1.71
N SER A 148 -16.92 -5.66 1.85
CA SER A 148 -16.77 -4.20 1.93
C SER A 148 -15.87 -3.78 3.10
N GLY A 149 -16.02 -4.42 4.27
CA GLY A 149 -15.17 -4.17 5.43
C GLY A 149 -13.72 -4.59 5.22
N ASP A 150 -13.49 -5.73 4.56
CA ASP A 150 -12.14 -6.22 4.28
C ASP A 150 -11.44 -5.39 3.21
N ILE A 151 -12.14 -5.01 2.13
CA ILE A 151 -11.62 -4.09 1.11
C ILE A 151 -11.32 -2.72 1.72
N GLN A 152 -12.21 -2.19 2.56
CA GLN A 152 -11.95 -0.95 3.29
C GLN A 152 -10.66 -1.04 4.11
N ARG A 153 -10.49 -2.11 4.91
CA ARG A 153 -9.28 -2.32 5.72
C ARG A 153 -8.03 -2.41 4.85
N ALA A 154 -8.09 -3.15 3.74
CA ALA A 154 -6.97 -3.31 2.81
C ALA A 154 -6.57 -1.99 2.15
N VAL A 155 -7.54 -1.24 1.60
CA VAL A 155 -7.29 0.09 1.00
C VAL A 155 -6.68 1.04 2.02
N GLN A 156 -7.23 1.07 3.23
CA GLN A 156 -6.75 1.92 4.31
C GLN A 156 -5.26 1.72 4.58
N LEU A 157 -4.88 0.48 4.87
CA LEU A 157 -3.50 0.11 5.22
C LEU A 157 -2.57 0.31 4.02
N LEU A 158 -3.03 -0.02 2.81
CA LEU A 158 -2.25 0.14 1.59
C LEU A 158 -1.90 1.60 1.31
N LEU A 159 -2.85 2.53 1.48
CA LEU A 159 -2.61 3.97 1.30
C LEU A 159 -1.69 4.54 2.38
N ILE A 160 -1.85 4.10 3.64
CA ILE A 160 -0.98 4.50 4.74
C ILE A 160 0.48 4.08 4.48
N GLU A 161 0.68 2.82 4.09
CA GLU A 161 2.03 2.31 3.78
C GLU A 161 2.62 2.95 2.54
N TRP A 162 1.79 3.24 1.54
CA TRP A 162 2.23 3.96 0.34
C TRP A 162 2.73 5.37 0.67
N LEU A 163 2.00 6.14 1.48
CA LEU A 163 2.46 7.46 1.89
C LEU A 163 3.73 7.40 2.73
N SER A 164 3.85 6.38 3.57
CA SER A 164 5.03 6.17 4.42
C SER A 164 6.25 5.79 3.58
N SER A 165 6.08 4.93 2.58
CA SER A 165 7.13 4.57 1.64
C SER A 165 7.54 5.77 0.78
N MET A 166 6.59 6.57 0.30
CA MET A 166 6.86 7.81 -0.45
C MET A 166 7.67 8.82 0.37
N CYS A 167 7.37 8.98 1.66
CA CYS A 167 8.14 9.83 2.58
C CYS A 167 9.59 9.34 2.71
N GLN A 168 9.79 8.04 2.95
CA GLN A 168 11.13 7.44 3.03
C GLN A 168 11.90 7.53 1.70
N LEU A 169 11.21 7.31 0.58
CA LEU A 169 11.75 7.39 -0.78
C LEU A 169 12.23 8.81 -1.08
N LYS A 170 11.49 9.84 -0.63
CA LYS A 170 11.89 11.24 -0.80
C LYS A 170 13.22 11.55 -0.13
N VAL A 171 13.42 11.06 1.11
CA VAL A 171 14.64 11.32 1.88
C VAL A 171 15.82 10.56 1.31
N ARG A 172 15.63 9.29 0.93
CA ARG A 172 16.72 8.37 0.58
C ARG A 172 17.07 8.38 -0.91
N TYR A 173 16.07 8.51 -1.78
CA TYR A 173 16.24 8.44 -3.22
C TYR A 173 15.39 9.53 -3.93
N PRO A 174 15.76 10.83 -3.81
CA PRO A 174 14.96 11.94 -4.35
C PRO A 174 14.63 11.84 -5.86
N TYR A 175 15.52 11.20 -6.62
CA TYR A 175 15.33 10.97 -8.07
C TYR A 175 14.21 9.94 -8.34
N LEU A 176 14.11 8.88 -7.54
CA LEU A 176 13.02 7.91 -7.61
C LEU A 176 11.70 8.52 -7.12
N TYR A 177 11.74 9.31 -6.04
CA TYR A 177 10.57 10.02 -5.55
C TYR A 177 9.93 10.91 -6.63
N SER A 178 10.75 11.65 -7.36
CA SER A 178 10.28 12.50 -8.47
C SER A 178 9.56 11.69 -9.56
N LEU A 179 10.00 10.46 -9.84
CA LEU A 179 9.32 9.55 -10.76
C LEU A 179 8.03 8.99 -10.16
N ALA A 180 8.04 8.58 -8.89
CA ALA A 180 6.89 8.03 -8.19
C ALA A 180 5.72 9.03 -8.09
N VAL A 181 6.01 10.32 -7.83
CA VAL A 181 5.01 11.40 -7.84
C VAL A 181 4.28 11.50 -9.17
N ARG A 182 4.98 11.33 -10.31
CA ARG A 182 4.37 11.36 -11.65
C ARG A 182 3.52 10.13 -11.96
N LYS A 183 3.78 9.02 -11.28
CA LYS A 183 3.06 7.74 -11.45
C LYS A 183 2.02 7.53 -10.34
N CYS A 184 1.59 8.60 -9.67
CA CYS A 184 0.68 8.55 -8.53
C CYS A 184 -0.54 7.65 -8.84
N PRO A 185 -0.76 6.56 -8.10
CA PRO A 185 -1.81 5.61 -8.39
C PRO A 185 -3.22 6.16 -8.10
N LEU A 186 -3.34 7.19 -7.26
CA LEU A 186 -4.62 7.86 -6.95
C LEU A 186 -5.04 8.88 -8.02
N GLY A 187 -4.09 9.38 -8.82
CA GLY A 187 -4.38 10.35 -9.88
C GLY A 187 -4.88 9.68 -11.17
N GLU A 188 -5.45 10.48 -12.07
CA GLU A 188 -5.62 10.13 -13.47
C GLU A 188 -4.24 10.09 -14.14
N SER A 189 -3.51 8.99 -13.95
CA SER A 189 -2.23 8.80 -14.63
C SER A 189 -2.46 8.43 -16.09
N ASP A 190 -2.73 9.42 -16.94
CA ASP A 190 -2.52 9.35 -18.39
C ASP A 190 -1.01 9.32 -18.69
N VAL A 191 -0.33 8.24 -18.29
CA VAL A 191 1.00 7.94 -18.80
C VAL A 191 0.85 6.79 -19.78
N ILE A 192 0.34 7.13 -20.95
CA ILE A 192 0.58 6.35 -22.17
C ILE A 192 2.10 6.35 -22.35
N ILE A 193 2.77 5.29 -21.91
CA ILE A 193 4.10 4.97 -22.43
C ILE A 193 3.84 4.57 -23.88
N LYS A 194 3.94 5.53 -24.81
CA LYS A 194 4.12 5.22 -26.22
C LYS A 194 5.46 4.49 -26.32
N THR A 195 5.41 3.17 -26.37
CA THR A 195 6.49 2.36 -26.93
C THR A 195 6.69 2.83 -28.36
N SER A 196 7.84 3.44 -28.61
CA SER A 196 8.39 3.67 -29.95
C SER A 196 9.08 2.41 -30.42
#